data_AF-A0A4Q9KLQ4-F1
#
_entry.id   AF-A0A4Q9KLQ4-F1
#
_cell.length_a   1.000
_cell.length_b   1.000
_cell.length_c   1.000
_cell.angle_alpha   90.00
_cell.angle_beta   90.00
_cell.angle_gamma   90.00
#
_symmetry.space_group_name_H-M   'P 1'
#
loop_
_entity.id
_entity.type
_entity.pdbx_description
1 polymer ?
#
loop_
_entity_poly.entity_id
_entity_poly.type
_entity_poly.pdbx_seq_one_letter_code
_entity_poly.pdbx_strand_id
1 'polypeptide(L)'
;MFDEADVASLVSDVFSPEPSPPAGGWVASLIEAQETVGEPVVLLGIRDVRNVNRLTTGQTLTFAAQGITVVFGQNGSGKSGYARIIQSMVRTRTKANILPNVFGSTGECRAELVYRVGESERTASLDGEPPVELARAAFYDENTGNDYLMTESEVLYRPAMLRVLDDLATTCDRIRARISDQKIALDSQQIALPAVTPGSSKEKFLKGLVAQNTDAAIESQCVAPADAEEQLQALRTEEARLVATDPTSEKQRLTGLASATNVLAAHLDSLSYAFSPAAEEGLNGARVAVETTRRAAEMAAQVNFDHEPLPGVGEAAWRAMWESAAAFSESAYPGHDFPHTAERCSLRPMPAAAL
;
A
#
# COMPACT_ATOMS: atom_id res chain seq x y z
N MET A 1 -19.09 10.90 36.29
CA MET A 1 -18.36 10.93 35.01
C MET A 1 -17.22 11.91 35.21
N PHE A 2 -15.97 11.48 34.98
CA PHE A 2 -14.80 12.34 35.16
C PHE A 2 -14.89 13.57 34.26
N ASP A 3 -14.62 14.75 34.79
CA ASP A 3 -14.61 15.99 33.99
C ASP A 3 -13.30 16.12 33.17
N GLU A 4 -13.05 17.26 32.55
CA GLU A 4 -11.79 17.48 31.82
C GLU A 4 -10.58 17.67 32.75
N ALA A 5 -10.79 18.25 33.94
CA ALA A 5 -9.71 18.47 34.90
C ALA A 5 -9.24 17.14 35.49
N ASP A 6 -10.18 16.23 35.77
CA ASP A 6 -9.90 14.85 36.19
C ASP A 6 -9.08 14.11 35.14
N VAL A 7 -9.45 14.19 33.86
CA VAL A 7 -8.69 13.54 32.78
C VAL A 7 -7.29 14.16 32.63
N ALA A 8 -7.15 15.47 32.79
CA ALA A 8 -5.84 16.12 32.77
C ALA A 8 -4.95 15.66 33.92
N SER A 9 -5.50 15.50 35.13
CA SER A 9 -4.78 14.94 36.28
C SER A 9 -4.34 13.51 36.00
N LEU A 10 -5.26 12.66 35.51
CA LEU A 10 -4.97 11.27 35.17
C LEU A 10 -3.87 11.14 34.11
N VAL A 11 -3.85 12.03 33.11
CA VAL A 11 -2.75 12.07 32.12
C VAL A 11 -1.41 12.37 32.79
N SER A 12 -1.37 13.31 33.75
CA SER A 12 -0.15 13.59 34.54
C SER A 12 0.28 12.39 35.40
N ASP A 13 -0.69 11.70 35.99
CA ASP A 13 -0.44 10.54 36.86
C ASP A 13 0.09 9.34 36.08
N VAL A 14 -0.30 9.16 34.80
CA VAL A 14 0.24 8.11 33.92
C VAL A 14 1.75 8.25 33.71
N PHE A 15 2.29 9.47 33.78
CA PHE A 15 3.74 9.72 33.69
C PHE A 15 4.45 9.75 35.05
N SER A 16 3.69 9.58 36.13
CA SER A 16 4.21 9.53 37.51
C SER A 16 4.52 8.08 37.92
N PRO A 17 5.36 7.86 38.95
CA PRO A 17 5.63 6.52 39.45
C PRO A 17 4.36 5.81 39.95
N GLU A 18 4.30 4.48 39.77
CA GLU A 18 3.12 3.67 40.13
C GLU A 18 2.69 3.87 41.59
N PRO A 19 1.41 4.19 41.84
CA PRO A 19 0.90 4.35 43.20
C PRO A 19 0.77 3.01 43.92
N SER A 20 0.91 3.04 45.24
CA SER A 20 0.68 1.86 46.09
C SER A 20 -0.80 1.46 46.08
N PRO A 21 -1.15 0.16 45.99
CA PRO A 21 -2.54 -0.27 46.03
C PRO A 21 -3.19 0.04 47.39
N PRO A 22 -4.46 0.48 47.41
CA PRO A 22 -5.18 0.74 48.65
C PRO A 22 -5.44 -0.56 49.44
N ALA A 23 -5.60 -0.44 50.76
CA ALA A 23 -5.95 -1.57 51.61
C ALA A 23 -7.29 -2.19 51.16
N GLY A 24 -7.28 -3.48 50.80
CA GLY A 24 -8.44 -4.18 50.23
C GLY A 24 -8.49 -4.23 48.70
N GLY A 25 -7.60 -3.50 48.01
CA GLY A 25 -7.55 -3.45 46.54
C GLY A 25 -8.54 -2.46 45.93
N TRP A 26 -8.30 -2.12 44.66
CA TRP A 26 -9.00 -1.04 43.93
C TRP A 26 -10.52 -1.23 43.77
N VAL A 27 -11.01 -2.45 43.98
CA VAL A 27 -12.41 -2.86 43.79
C VAL A 27 -13.15 -3.19 45.08
N ALA A 28 -12.49 -3.15 46.24
CA ALA A 28 -13.12 -3.53 47.52
C ALA A 28 -14.36 -2.67 47.86
N SER A 29 -14.33 -1.39 47.54
CA SER A 29 -15.45 -0.46 47.75
C SER A 29 -16.64 -0.68 46.79
N LEU A 30 -16.47 -1.50 45.75
CA LEU A 30 -17.51 -1.75 44.74
C LEU A 30 -18.35 -3.00 45.06
N ILE A 31 -17.97 -3.79 46.07
CA ILE A 31 -18.63 -5.07 46.43
C ILE A 31 -19.72 -4.88 47.51
N GLU A 32 -19.91 -3.68 48.06
CA GLU A 32 -21.00 -3.44 49.01
C GLU A 32 -22.36 -3.73 48.37
N ALA A 33 -23.07 -4.70 48.95
CA ALA A 33 -24.38 -5.14 48.49
C ALA A 33 -25.34 -3.94 48.53
N GLN A 34 -25.92 -3.60 47.38
CA GLN A 34 -26.98 -2.61 47.33
C GLN A 34 -28.18 -3.13 48.12
N GLU A 35 -28.41 -2.58 49.32
CA GLU A 35 -29.68 -2.74 50.01
C GLU A 35 -30.79 -2.22 49.09
N THR A 36 -31.76 -3.07 48.76
CA THR A 36 -32.94 -2.63 48.00
C THR A 36 -33.76 -1.70 48.89
N VAL A 37 -33.67 -0.39 48.64
CA VAL A 37 -34.29 0.73 49.40
C VAL A 37 -35.84 0.73 49.36
N GLY A 38 -36.49 -0.35 48.92
CA GLY A 38 -37.95 -0.39 48.75
C GLY A 38 -38.68 -1.01 49.94
N GLU A 39 -39.77 -0.37 50.39
CA GLU A 39 -40.72 -1.00 51.32
C GLU A 39 -41.26 -2.33 50.76
N PRO A 40 -41.40 -3.38 51.60
CA PRO A 40 -41.84 -4.70 51.15
C PRO A 40 -43.29 -4.67 50.67
N VAL A 41 -43.58 -5.44 49.61
CA VAL A 41 -44.92 -5.57 49.04
C VAL A 41 -45.45 -6.98 49.32
N VAL A 42 -46.63 -7.06 49.95
CA VAL A 42 -47.28 -8.32 50.34
C VAL A 42 -48.69 -8.39 49.78
N LEU A 43 -49.02 -9.47 49.06
CA LEU A 43 -50.39 -9.70 48.57
C LEU A 43 -51.28 -10.23 49.71
N LEU A 44 -52.45 -9.63 49.92
CA LEU A 44 -53.38 -9.99 51.00
C LEU A 44 -54.65 -10.68 50.51
N GLY A 45 -55.06 -10.43 49.27
CA GLY A 45 -56.20 -11.15 48.69
C GLY A 45 -56.72 -10.55 47.40
N ILE A 46 -57.71 -11.20 46.82
CA ILE A 46 -58.51 -10.75 45.67
C ILE A 46 -59.96 -10.67 46.13
N ARG A 47 -60.63 -9.55 45.86
CA ARG A 47 -62.00 -9.25 46.29
C ARG A 47 -62.85 -8.76 45.11
N ASP A 48 -64.16 -8.71 45.33
CA ASP A 48 -65.20 -8.26 44.39
C ASP A 48 -65.00 -8.75 42.94
N VAL A 49 -64.68 -10.04 42.80
CA VAL A 49 -64.51 -10.64 41.47
C VAL A 49 -65.85 -10.63 40.72
N ARG A 50 -65.89 -10.08 39.52
CA ARG A 50 -67.07 -10.06 38.64
C ARG A 50 -66.68 -10.36 37.22
N ASN A 51 -67.44 -11.27 36.61
CA ASN A 51 -67.28 -11.64 35.20
C ASN A 51 -65.84 -12.07 34.80
N VAL A 52 -65.03 -12.56 35.74
CA VAL A 52 -63.71 -13.12 35.44
C VAL A 52 -63.81 -14.64 35.31
N ASN A 53 -63.56 -15.17 34.11
CA ASN A 53 -63.72 -16.59 33.79
C ASN A 53 -65.07 -17.13 34.32
N ARG A 54 -65.08 -18.24 35.06
CA ARG A 54 -66.27 -18.79 35.73
C ARG A 54 -66.15 -18.67 37.25
N LEU A 55 -65.54 -17.58 37.73
CA LEU A 55 -65.47 -17.29 39.16
C LEU A 55 -66.82 -16.78 39.67
N THR A 56 -67.12 -17.07 40.93
CA THR A 56 -68.39 -16.65 41.54
C THR A 56 -68.36 -15.14 41.75
N THR A 57 -69.42 -14.44 41.33
CA THR A 57 -69.53 -12.99 41.50
C THR A 57 -69.48 -12.60 42.98
N GLY A 58 -68.65 -11.63 43.34
CA GLY A 58 -68.46 -11.16 44.72
C GLY A 58 -67.55 -12.05 45.57
N GLN A 59 -66.95 -13.09 44.98
CA GLN A 59 -66.07 -14.00 45.72
C GLN A 59 -64.78 -13.30 46.15
N THR A 60 -64.30 -13.68 47.34
CA THR A 60 -63.05 -13.20 47.92
C THR A 60 -62.10 -14.38 48.16
N LEU A 61 -60.85 -14.24 47.75
CA LEU A 61 -59.74 -15.16 48.05
C LEU A 61 -58.71 -14.41 48.89
N THR A 62 -58.41 -14.88 50.09
CA THR A 62 -57.44 -14.24 51.00
C THR A 62 -56.11 -14.99 51.03
N PHE A 63 -55.03 -14.25 51.21
CA PHE A 63 -53.68 -14.77 51.40
C PHE A 63 -53.19 -14.46 52.81
N ALA A 64 -52.35 -15.34 53.36
CA ALA A 64 -51.68 -15.09 54.61
C ALA A 64 -50.67 -13.95 54.44
N ALA A 65 -50.69 -12.98 55.36
CA ALA A 65 -49.76 -11.86 55.37
C ALA A 65 -48.29 -12.27 55.55
N GLN A 66 -48.06 -13.44 56.16
CA GLN A 66 -46.74 -14.03 56.36
C GLN A 66 -46.79 -15.53 56.04
N GLY A 67 -45.69 -16.03 55.48
CA GLY A 67 -45.54 -17.45 55.14
C GLY A 67 -46.00 -17.80 53.73
N ILE A 68 -46.42 -19.05 53.54
CA ILE A 68 -46.82 -19.62 52.25
C ILE A 68 -48.31 -19.90 52.28
N THR A 69 -49.05 -19.38 51.29
CA THR A 69 -50.47 -19.70 51.10
C THR A 69 -50.62 -20.75 50.00
N VAL A 70 -51.23 -21.89 50.31
CA VAL A 70 -51.50 -22.96 49.35
C VAL A 70 -52.98 -22.92 48.96
N VAL A 71 -53.27 -22.66 47.68
CA VAL A 71 -54.63 -22.68 47.13
C VAL A 71 -54.80 -23.94 46.28
N PHE A 72 -55.66 -24.87 46.72
CA PHE A 72 -55.90 -26.15 46.05
C PHE A 72 -57.39 -26.41 45.82
N GLY A 73 -57.71 -27.35 44.95
CA GLY A 73 -59.08 -27.69 44.58
C GLY A 73 -59.14 -28.54 43.30
N GLN A 74 -60.31 -29.07 42.97
CA GLN A 74 -60.51 -29.88 41.76
C GLN A 74 -60.25 -29.09 40.47
N ASN A 75 -60.01 -29.79 39.37
CA ASN A 75 -59.94 -29.16 38.04
C ASN A 75 -61.27 -28.45 37.74
N GLY A 76 -61.19 -27.23 37.21
CA GLY A 76 -62.37 -26.40 36.99
C GLY A 76 -62.84 -25.58 38.21
N SER A 77 -62.19 -25.68 39.37
CA SER A 77 -62.57 -24.91 40.58
C SER A 77 -62.20 -23.41 40.55
N GLY A 78 -61.67 -22.89 39.44
CA GLY A 78 -61.33 -21.47 39.29
C GLY A 78 -59.90 -21.05 39.70
N LYS A 79 -59.03 -21.96 40.15
CA LYS A 79 -57.63 -21.65 40.56
C LYS A 79 -56.87 -20.81 39.52
N SER A 80 -56.89 -21.25 38.26
CA SER A 80 -56.23 -20.53 37.16
C SER A 80 -56.88 -19.17 36.87
N GLY A 81 -58.16 -18.97 37.22
CA GLY A 81 -58.81 -17.66 37.12
C GLY A 81 -58.20 -16.65 38.09
N TYR A 82 -58.00 -17.04 39.35
CA TYR A 82 -57.31 -16.19 40.33
C TYR A 82 -55.85 -15.91 39.96
N ALA A 83 -55.14 -16.94 39.47
CA ALA A 83 -53.78 -16.78 38.98
C ALA A 83 -53.66 -15.72 37.89
N ARG A 84 -54.59 -15.70 36.92
CA ARG A 84 -54.61 -14.71 35.83
C ARG A 84 -54.84 -13.27 36.32
N ILE A 85 -55.68 -13.08 37.35
CA ILE A 85 -55.88 -11.76 37.99
C ILE A 85 -54.56 -11.25 38.61
N ILE A 86 -53.82 -12.13 39.30
CA ILE A 86 -52.52 -11.74 39.88
C ILE A 86 -51.53 -11.46 38.75
N GLN A 87 -51.43 -12.37 37.78
CA GLN A 87 -50.51 -12.28 36.65
C GLN A 87 -50.71 -11.02 35.80
N SER A 88 -51.93 -10.48 35.69
CA SER A 88 -52.18 -9.23 34.96
C SER A 88 -51.73 -7.98 35.70
N MET A 89 -51.60 -8.04 37.03
CA MET A 89 -51.32 -6.88 37.89
C MET A 89 -49.87 -6.83 38.42
N VAL A 90 -49.17 -7.96 38.47
CA VAL A 90 -47.78 -8.00 38.98
C VAL A 90 -46.76 -8.17 37.86
N ARG A 91 -45.46 -8.15 38.18
CA ARG A 91 -44.40 -8.35 37.19
C ARG A 91 -44.39 -9.79 36.68
N THR A 92 -44.62 -9.96 35.39
CA THR A 92 -44.48 -11.24 34.66
C THR A 92 -43.94 -10.97 33.26
N ARG A 93 -43.26 -11.94 32.65
CA ARG A 93 -42.83 -11.85 31.24
C ARG A 93 -44.03 -11.93 30.28
N THR A 94 -45.03 -12.72 30.64
CA THR A 94 -46.21 -12.96 29.80
C THR A 94 -47.46 -12.64 30.59
N LYS A 95 -48.18 -11.61 30.16
CA LYS A 95 -49.49 -11.27 30.72
C LYS A 95 -50.53 -12.24 30.15
N ALA A 96 -51.25 -12.91 31.04
CA ALA A 96 -52.36 -13.75 30.62
C ALA A 96 -53.61 -12.91 30.33
N ASN A 97 -54.28 -13.21 29.21
CA ASN A 97 -55.58 -12.61 28.90
C ASN A 97 -56.65 -13.13 29.87
N ILE A 98 -57.34 -12.21 30.54
CA ILE A 98 -58.47 -12.52 31.40
C ILE A 98 -59.73 -12.55 30.53
N LEU A 99 -60.31 -13.73 30.38
CA LEU A 99 -61.51 -13.94 29.57
C LEU A 99 -62.78 -13.80 30.41
N PRO A 100 -63.86 -13.20 29.88
CA PRO A 100 -65.11 -13.05 30.58
C PRO A 100 -65.86 -14.38 30.78
N ASN A 101 -66.90 -14.37 31.62
CA ASN A 101 -67.76 -15.53 31.79
C ASN A 101 -68.61 -15.79 30.56
N VAL A 102 -68.32 -16.86 29.84
CA VAL A 102 -69.07 -17.27 28.62
C VAL A 102 -70.53 -17.65 28.90
N PHE A 103 -70.89 -17.93 30.16
CA PHE A 103 -72.26 -18.24 30.57
C PHE A 103 -72.94 -17.08 31.32
N GLY A 104 -72.23 -15.96 31.51
CA GLY A 104 -72.71 -14.78 32.24
C GLY A 104 -73.31 -13.71 31.31
N SER A 105 -73.80 -12.63 31.91
CA SER A 105 -74.18 -11.42 31.18
C SER A 105 -72.96 -10.76 30.53
N THR A 106 -73.11 -10.21 29.33
CA THR A 106 -72.08 -9.37 28.68
C THR A 106 -71.69 -8.20 29.57
N GLY A 107 -70.40 -8.09 29.93
CA GLY A 107 -69.87 -7.03 30.80
C GLY A 107 -68.35 -7.06 30.86
N GLU A 108 -67.75 -6.08 31.55
CA GLU A 108 -66.30 -5.99 31.78
C GLU A 108 -65.86 -6.91 32.93
N CYS A 109 -64.61 -7.40 32.86
CA CYS A 109 -63.99 -8.24 33.89
C CYS A 109 -63.51 -7.37 35.05
N ARG A 110 -64.11 -7.47 36.24
CA ARG A 110 -63.69 -6.68 37.42
C ARG A 110 -63.12 -7.57 38.52
N ALA A 111 -62.10 -7.09 39.21
CA ALA A 111 -61.60 -7.66 40.45
C ALA A 111 -60.75 -6.62 41.16
N GLU A 112 -60.65 -6.74 42.49
CA GLU A 112 -59.78 -5.89 43.31
C GLU A 112 -58.68 -6.74 43.94
N LEU A 113 -57.41 -6.36 43.72
CA LEU A 113 -56.27 -6.96 44.40
C LEU A 113 -55.91 -6.12 45.62
N VAL A 114 -55.98 -6.75 46.79
CA VAL A 114 -55.60 -6.15 48.06
C VAL A 114 -54.15 -6.51 48.36
N TYR A 115 -53.33 -5.51 48.62
CA TYR A 115 -51.90 -5.65 48.88
C TYR A 115 -51.44 -4.65 49.94
N ARG A 116 -50.27 -4.90 50.53
CA ARG A 116 -49.66 -4.06 51.54
C ARG A 116 -48.31 -3.56 51.03
N VAL A 117 -48.02 -2.29 51.27
CA VAL A 117 -46.69 -1.68 51.05
C VAL A 117 -46.21 -1.19 52.41
N GLY A 118 -45.18 -1.83 52.96
CA GLY A 118 -44.78 -1.61 54.36
C GLY A 118 -45.93 -1.96 55.31
N GLU A 119 -46.44 -0.97 56.03
CA GLU A 119 -47.59 -1.10 56.94
C GLU A 119 -48.93 -0.66 56.30
N SER A 120 -48.91 -0.08 55.10
CA SER A 120 -50.11 0.49 54.48
C SER A 120 -50.82 -0.53 53.59
N GLU A 121 -52.07 -0.87 53.91
CA GLU A 121 -52.97 -1.66 53.04
C GLU A 121 -53.52 -0.77 51.91
N ARG A 122 -53.53 -1.32 50.69
CA ARG A 122 -53.96 -0.67 49.45
C ARG A 122 -54.74 -1.65 48.59
N THR A 123 -55.54 -1.11 47.68
CA THR A 123 -56.36 -1.88 46.75
C THR A 123 -56.14 -1.40 45.32
N ALA A 124 -55.94 -2.34 44.39
CA ALA A 124 -55.81 -2.09 42.96
C ALA A 124 -56.99 -2.71 42.21
N SER A 125 -57.63 -1.96 41.33
CA SER A 125 -58.69 -2.46 40.45
C SER A 125 -58.10 -3.08 39.18
N LEU A 126 -58.71 -4.17 38.70
CA LEU A 126 -58.36 -4.84 37.45
C LEU A 126 -58.64 -3.98 36.21
N ASP A 127 -59.63 -3.09 36.31
CA ASP A 127 -60.05 -2.22 35.21
C ASP A 127 -59.07 -1.05 35.01
N GLY A 128 -58.12 -0.84 35.92
CA GLY A 128 -57.15 0.24 35.91
C GLY A 128 -55.73 -0.20 35.56
N GLU A 129 -54.83 0.77 35.43
CA GLU A 129 -53.40 0.48 35.30
C GLU A 129 -52.85 -0.12 36.60
N PRO A 130 -52.01 -1.18 36.54
CA PRO A 130 -51.40 -1.76 37.72
C PRO A 130 -50.50 -0.75 38.46
N PRO A 131 -50.65 -0.58 39.78
CA PRO A 131 -49.77 0.29 40.56
C PRO A 131 -48.30 -0.10 40.45
N VAL A 132 -47.41 0.91 40.44
CA VAL A 132 -45.96 0.73 40.27
C VAL A 132 -45.36 -0.17 41.37
N GLU A 133 -45.96 -0.22 42.55
CA GLU A 133 -45.49 -1.05 43.66
C GLU A 133 -45.68 -2.54 43.39
N LEU A 134 -46.72 -2.94 42.65
CA LEU A 134 -46.94 -4.34 42.29
C LEU A 134 -45.89 -4.88 41.32
N ALA A 135 -45.13 -4.00 40.65
CA ALA A 135 -43.98 -4.41 39.85
C ALA A 135 -42.84 -5.02 40.71
N ARG A 136 -42.88 -4.86 42.04
CA ARG A 136 -41.94 -5.50 42.98
C ARG A 136 -42.30 -6.95 43.28
N ALA A 137 -43.56 -7.34 43.07
CA ALA A 137 -44.00 -8.72 43.15
C ALA A 137 -43.84 -9.41 41.79
N ALA A 138 -43.35 -10.65 41.79
CA ALA A 138 -43.19 -11.44 40.57
C ALA A 138 -44.16 -12.63 40.58
N PHE A 139 -44.80 -12.89 39.44
CA PHE A 139 -45.58 -14.10 39.22
C PHE A 139 -44.78 -15.11 38.41
N TYR A 140 -44.82 -16.38 38.83
CA TYR A 140 -44.12 -17.46 38.16
C TYR A 140 -45.06 -18.64 37.92
N ASP A 141 -45.10 -19.11 36.69
CA ASP A 141 -45.81 -20.31 36.23
C ASP A 141 -44.99 -21.05 35.17
N GLU A 142 -45.54 -22.16 34.66
CA GLU A 142 -44.90 -22.98 33.63
C GLU A 142 -44.61 -22.20 32.34
N ASN A 143 -45.56 -21.36 31.89
CA ASN A 143 -45.39 -20.52 30.70
C ASN A 143 -44.25 -19.50 30.89
N THR A 144 -44.24 -18.81 32.03
CA THR A 144 -43.17 -17.87 32.40
C THR A 144 -41.82 -18.59 32.43
N GLY A 145 -41.76 -19.82 32.97
CA GLY A 145 -40.56 -20.66 32.98
C GLY A 145 -40.03 -20.97 31.58
N ASN A 146 -40.91 -21.35 30.65
CA ASN A 146 -40.53 -21.54 29.25
C ASN A 146 -40.02 -20.25 28.61
N ASP A 147 -40.64 -19.11 28.87
CA ASP A 147 -40.20 -17.80 28.36
C ASP A 147 -38.84 -17.38 28.94
N TYR A 148 -38.47 -17.86 30.13
CA TYR A 148 -37.14 -17.66 30.70
C TYR A 148 -36.05 -18.45 29.97
N LEU A 149 -36.39 -19.59 29.36
CA LEU A 149 -35.45 -20.52 28.74
C LEU A 149 -35.36 -20.35 27.22
N MET A 150 -36.48 -20.09 26.55
CA MET A 150 -36.60 -20.14 25.09
C MET A 150 -36.41 -18.77 24.41
N THR A 151 -36.64 -17.68 25.14
CA THR A 151 -36.62 -16.34 24.57
C THR A 151 -35.29 -15.67 24.89
N GLU A 152 -34.49 -15.37 23.86
CA GLU A 152 -33.32 -14.50 23.98
C GLU A 152 -33.76 -13.17 24.60
N SER A 153 -33.35 -12.91 25.84
CA SER A 153 -33.67 -11.66 26.50
C SER A 153 -32.53 -10.66 26.28
N GLU A 154 -32.85 -9.47 25.77
CA GLU A 154 -32.03 -8.29 26.07
C GLU A 154 -31.91 -8.20 27.59
N VAL A 155 -30.69 -8.02 28.08
CA VAL A 155 -30.38 -7.93 29.51
C VAL A 155 -31.06 -6.67 30.07
N LEU A 156 -32.31 -6.80 30.54
CA LEU A 156 -33.13 -5.71 31.08
C LEU A 156 -32.57 -5.11 32.37
N TYR A 157 -31.60 -5.80 33.00
CA TYR A 157 -30.95 -5.32 34.20
C TYR A 157 -29.44 -5.46 34.06
N ARG A 158 -28.78 -4.33 33.85
CA ARG A 158 -27.33 -4.20 33.94
C ARG A 158 -26.96 -3.77 35.35
N PRO A 159 -26.30 -4.63 36.16
CA PRO A 159 -25.80 -4.22 37.46
C PRO A 159 -24.92 -2.97 37.34
N ALA A 160 -25.06 -2.03 38.28
CA ALA A 160 -24.29 -0.78 38.28
C ALA A 160 -22.77 -1.03 38.20
N MET A 161 -22.29 -2.15 38.73
CA MET A 161 -20.89 -2.58 38.63
C MET A 161 -20.41 -2.73 37.19
N LEU A 162 -21.26 -3.23 36.28
CA LEU A 162 -20.87 -3.35 34.86
C LEU A 162 -20.81 -2.00 34.15
N ARG A 163 -21.43 -0.94 34.70
CA ARG A 163 -21.32 0.42 34.16
C ARG A 163 -19.92 1.01 34.42
N VAL A 164 -19.27 0.63 35.51
CA VAL A 164 -17.90 1.07 35.84
C VAL A 164 -16.90 0.64 34.77
N LEU A 165 -17.10 -0.52 34.14
CA LEU A 165 -16.23 -1.01 33.07
C LEU A 165 -16.32 -0.15 31.80
N ASP A 166 -17.53 0.32 31.45
CA ASP A 166 -17.72 1.24 30.32
C ASP A 166 -17.15 2.62 30.63
N ASP A 167 -17.37 3.12 31.85
CA ASP A 167 -16.81 4.39 32.30
C ASP A 167 -15.27 4.34 32.28
N LEU A 168 -14.67 3.22 32.69
CA LEU A 168 -13.23 2.98 32.61
C LEU A 168 -12.74 2.99 31.16
N ALA A 169 -13.37 2.21 30.28
CA ALA A 169 -12.99 2.15 28.87
C ALA A 169 -13.05 3.54 28.21
N THR A 170 -14.16 4.25 28.43
CA THR A 170 -14.36 5.62 27.93
C THR A 170 -13.30 6.58 28.48
N THR A 171 -12.93 6.45 29.75
CA THR A 171 -11.90 7.29 30.38
C THR A 171 -10.50 6.98 29.81
N CYS A 172 -10.17 5.70 29.59
CA CYS A 172 -8.92 5.30 28.95
C CYS A 172 -8.80 5.85 27.52
N ASP A 173 -9.88 5.84 26.75
CA ASP A 173 -9.89 6.41 25.40
C ASP A 173 -9.69 7.94 25.42
N ARG A 174 -10.29 8.65 26.38
CA ARG A 174 -10.07 10.09 26.59
C ARG A 174 -8.61 10.41 26.96
N ILE A 175 -8.00 9.64 27.85
CA ILE A 175 -6.58 9.77 28.21
C ILE A 175 -5.69 9.54 26.98
N ARG A 176 -5.98 8.48 26.21
CA ARG A 176 -5.23 8.17 24.97
C ARG A 176 -5.30 9.31 23.97
N ALA A 177 -6.48 9.88 23.74
CA ALA A 177 -6.67 11.02 22.85
C ALA A 177 -5.81 12.22 23.30
N ARG A 178 -5.85 12.55 24.60
CA ARG A 178 -5.10 13.68 25.15
C ARG A 178 -3.58 13.53 25.02
N ILE A 179 -3.07 12.32 25.28
CA ILE A 179 -1.64 12.00 25.09
C ILE A 179 -1.26 12.10 23.61
N SER A 180 -2.14 11.64 22.71
CA SER A 180 -1.91 11.74 21.26
C SER A 180 -1.85 13.19 20.79
N ASP A 181 -2.73 14.05 21.30
CA ASP A 181 -2.72 15.48 21.00
C ASP A 181 -1.44 16.16 21.53
N GLN A 182 -1.01 15.80 22.75
CA GLN A 182 0.26 16.30 23.30
C GLN A 182 1.46 15.88 22.44
N LYS A 183 1.47 14.64 21.96
CA LYS A 183 2.50 14.17 21.03
C LYS A 183 2.51 14.96 19.73
N ILE A 184 1.35 15.16 19.10
CA ILE A 184 1.24 15.96 17.86
C ILE A 184 1.72 17.39 18.09
N ALA A 185 1.35 18.00 19.23
CA ALA A 185 1.80 19.34 19.58
C ALA A 185 3.34 19.41 19.74
N LEU A 186 3.96 18.42 20.39
CA LEU A 186 5.42 18.33 20.52
C LEU A 186 6.11 18.09 19.18
N ASP A 187 5.59 17.18 18.35
CA ASP A 187 6.10 16.91 17.01
C ASP A 187 5.99 18.16 16.12
N SER A 188 4.93 18.96 16.26
CA SER A 188 4.76 20.22 15.51
C SER A 188 5.72 21.33 15.94
N GLN A 189 6.27 21.24 17.15
CA GLN A 189 7.29 22.16 17.68
C GLN A 189 8.71 21.68 17.35
N GLN A 190 8.86 20.55 16.67
CA GLN A 190 10.16 20.01 16.34
C GLN A 190 10.85 20.92 15.31
N ILE A 191 11.93 21.57 15.74
CA ILE A 191 12.77 22.36 14.85
C ILE A 191 13.55 21.39 13.95
N ALA A 192 13.47 21.60 12.64
CA ALA A 192 14.28 20.86 11.69
C ALA A 192 15.76 21.14 11.98
N LEU A 193 16.53 20.08 12.28
CA LEU A 193 17.97 20.19 12.44
C LEU A 193 18.61 20.64 11.11
N PRO A 194 19.69 21.43 11.15
CA PRO A 194 20.36 21.90 9.95
C PRO A 194 20.86 20.73 9.09
N ALA A 195 20.72 20.85 7.78
CA ALA A 195 21.27 19.89 6.84
C ALA A 195 22.80 19.98 6.85
N VAL A 196 23.46 18.84 7.09
CA VAL A 196 24.93 18.73 7.11
C VAL A 196 25.38 17.61 6.19
N THR A 197 26.59 17.73 5.66
CA THR A 197 27.17 16.75 4.75
C THR A 197 27.25 15.37 5.42
N PRO A 198 26.75 14.29 4.78
CA PRO A 198 26.87 12.94 5.30
C PRO A 198 28.34 12.54 5.52
N GLY A 199 28.63 11.88 6.65
CA GLY A 199 29.97 11.47 7.08
C GLY A 199 30.80 12.57 7.76
N SER A 200 30.33 13.82 7.79
CA SER A 200 31.07 14.94 8.38
C SER A 200 31.15 14.85 9.92
N SER A 201 32.12 15.57 10.50
CA SER A 201 32.22 15.74 11.96
C SER A 201 30.96 16.39 12.54
N LYS A 202 30.31 17.29 11.78
CA LYS A 202 29.06 17.96 12.16
C LYS A 202 27.88 16.99 12.22
N GLU A 203 27.78 16.05 11.29
CA GLU A 203 26.74 15.00 11.33
C GLU A 203 26.89 14.09 12.55
N LYS A 204 28.14 13.71 12.87
CA LYS A 204 28.43 12.91 14.08
C LYS A 204 28.04 13.66 15.35
N PHE A 205 28.30 14.97 15.40
CA PHE A 205 27.89 15.81 16.53
C PHE A 205 26.37 15.94 16.62
N LEU A 206 25.67 16.20 15.51
CA LEU A 206 24.20 16.28 15.49
C LEU A 206 23.54 14.97 15.97
N LYS A 207 24.07 13.81 15.55
CA LYS A 207 23.58 12.49 16.00
C LYS A 207 23.84 12.21 17.49
N GLY A 208 24.81 12.90 18.09
CA GLY A 208 25.18 12.78 19.50
C GLY A 208 24.62 13.90 20.39
N LEU A 209 23.70 14.73 19.89
CA LEU A 209 23.08 15.80 20.67
C LEU A 209 22.28 15.20 21.84
N VAL A 210 22.70 15.56 23.05
CA VAL A 210 22.05 15.24 24.32
C VAL A 210 21.80 16.52 25.11
N ALA A 211 20.85 16.48 26.05
CA ALA A 211 20.44 17.62 26.86
C ALA A 211 21.59 18.22 27.72
N GLN A 212 22.67 17.47 27.94
CA GLN A 212 23.83 17.90 28.73
C GLN A 212 24.89 18.66 27.92
N ASN A 213 24.73 18.80 26.60
CA ASN A 213 25.65 19.63 25.82
C ASN A 213 25.54 21.09 26.27
N THR A 214 26.67 21.74 26.46
CA THR A 214 26.71 23.17 26.81
C THR A 214 26.57 24.03 25.56
N ASP A 215 26.06 25.25 25.72
CA ASP A 215 25.93 26.22 24.62
C ASP A 215 27.28 26.47 23.92
N ALA A 216 28.37 26.53 24.69
CA ALA A 216 29.73 26.67 24.16
C ALA A 216 30.15 25.50 23.25
N ALA A 217 29.74 24.26 23.57
CA ALA A 217 30.01 23.10 22.73
C ALA A 217 29.26 23.20 21.39
N ILE A 218 28.02 23.69 21.42
CA ILE A 218 27.20 23.91 20.22
C ILE A 218 27.80 25.05 19.37
N GLU A 219 28.14 26.19 19.97
CA GLU A 219 28.73 27.33 19.28
C GLU A 219 30.03 26.97 18.55
N SER A 220 30.90 26.17 19.19
CA SER A 220 32.15 25.69 18.56
C SER A 220 31.90 24.92 17.26
N GLN A 221 30.73 24.29 17.13
CA GLN A 221 30.35 23.55 15.93
C GLN A 221 29.71 24.44 14.85
N CYS A 222 29.27 25.65 15.19
CA CYS A 222 28.63 26.59 14.28
C CYS A 222 29.60 27.61 13.65
N VAL A 223 30.89 27.59 14.01
CA VAL A 223 31.89 28.50 13.45
C VAL A 223 32.20 28.13 12.01
N ALA A 224 32.02 29.09 11.10
CA ALA A 224 32.43 28.97 9.71
C ALA A 224 33.96 28.99 9.59
N PRO A 225 34.56 28.21 8.66
CA PRO A 225 35.97 28.33 8.32
C PRO A 225 36.35 29.76 7.90
N ALA A 226 37.58 30.19 8.18
CA ALA A 226 38.04 31.54 7.84
C ALA A 226 38.06 31.82 6.33
N ASP A 227 38.17 30.78 5.51
CA ASP A 227 38.18 30.79 4.06
C ASP A 227 36.81 30.48 3.43
N ALA A 228 35.73 30.40 4.23
CA ALA A 228 34.41 30.01 3.75
C ALA A 228 33.89 30.90 2.61
N GLU A 229 34.13 32.21 2.68
CA GLU A 229 33.71 33.14 1.62
C GLU A 229 34.52 32.93 0.33
N GLU A 230 35.84 32.69 0.44
CA GLU A 230 36.70 32.43 -0.72
C GLU A 230 36.30 31.11 -1.41
N GLN A 231 36.05 30.06 -0.64
CA GLN A 231 35.55 28.78 -1.16
C GLN A 231 34.18 28.93 -1.83
N LEU A 232 33.27 29.71 -1.25
CA LEU A 232 31.95 29.96 -1.82
C LEU A 232 32.04 30.69 -3.17
N GLN A 233 32.92 31.71 -3.27
CA GLN A 233 33.14 32.42 -4.53
C GLN A 233 33.77 31.52 -5.60
N ALA A 234 34.72 30.66 -5.23
CA ALA A 234 35.31 29.69 -6.13
C ALA A 234 34.25 28.71 -6.66
N LEU A 235 33.39 28.17 -5.78
CA LEU A 235 32.31 27.26 -6.18
C LEU A 235 31.28 27.95 -7.07
N ARG A 236 30.88 29.19 -6.78
CA ARG A 236 29.98 29.97 -7.65
C ARG A 236 30.56 30.22 -9.03
N THR A 237 31.86 30.50 -9.11
CA THR A 237 32.56 30.70 -10.38
C THR A 237 32.59 29.41 -11.19
N GLU A 238 32.85 28.27 -10.55
CA GLU A 238 32.84 26.97 -11.21
C GLU A 238 31.43 26.54 -11.62
N GLU A 239 30.41 26.78 -10.79
CA GLU A 239 29.01 26.57 -11.14
C GLU A 239 28.61 27.41 -12.37
N ALA A 240 28.94 28.70 -12.38
CA ALA A 240 28.67 29.58 -13.51
C ALA A 240 29.38 29.09 -14.78
N ARG A 241 30.61 28.60 -14.68
CA ARG A 241 31.35 27.97 -15.79
C ARG A 241 30.65 26.71 -16.28
N LEU A 242 30.22 25.82 -15.38
CA LEU A 242 29.56 24.56 -15.70
C LEU A 242 28.18 24.79 -16.33
N VAL A 243 27.44 25.80 -15.88
CA VAL A 243 26.14 26.18 -16.47
C VAL A 243 26.33 26.84 -17.84
N ALA A 244 27.33 27.70 -17.99
CA ALA A 244 27.64 28.36 -19.26
C ALA A 244 28.16 27.37 -20.32
N THR A 245 28.79 26.27 -19.90
CA THR A 245 29.31 25.24 -20.79
C THR A 245 28.27 24.13 -20.92
N ASP A 246 27.42 24.16 -21.96
CA ASP A 246 26.54 23.03 -22.23
C ASP A 246 27.40 21.76 -22.45
N PRO A 247 27.35 20.77 -21.52
CA PRO A 247 28.20 19.59 -21.60
C PRO A 247 27.95 18.79 -22.88
N THR A 248 26.74 18.91 -23.45
CA THR A 248 26.36 18.27 -24.71
C THR A 248 27.10 18.92 -25.88
N SER A 249 27.06 20.25 -25.96
CA SER A 249 27.77 21.02 -26.98
C SER A 249 29.29 20.84 -26.90
N GLU A 250 29.86 20.85 -25.69
CA GLU A 250 31.32 20.67 -25.52
C GLU A 250 31.75 19.24 -25.88
N LYS A 251 30.96 18.23 -25.51
CA LYS A 251 31.19 16.84 -25.95
C LYS A 251 31.15 16.72 -27.47
N GLN A 252 30.17 17.34 -28.14
CA GLN A 252 30.07 17.33 -29.59
C GLN A 252 31.30 18.00 -30.24
N ARG A 253 31.74 19.15 -29.71
CA ARG A 253 32.93 19.86 -30.18
C ARG A 253 34.19 19.01 -30.05
N LEU A 254 34.43 18.41 -28.90
CA LEU A 254 35.60 17.54 -28.65
C LEU A 254 35.57 16.27 -29.49
N THR A 255 34.39 15.66 -29.68
CA THR A 255 34.23 14.48 -30.55
C THR A 255 34.54 14.82 -32.01
N GLY A 256 34.05 15.97 -32.49
CA GLY A 256 34.35 16.47 -33.84
C GLY A 256 35.84 16.73 -34.04
N LEU A 257 36.49 17.36 -33.05
CA LEU A 257 37.94 17.60 -33.09
C LEU A 257 38.76 16.30 -33.10
N ALA A 258 38.37 15.33 -32.27
CA ALA A 258 39.03 14.02 -32.25
C ALA A 258 38.90 13.31 -33.61
N SER A 259 37.70 13.32 -34.21
CA SER A 259 37.47 12.76 -35.54
C SER A 259 38.32 13.45 -36.61
N ALA A 260 38.36 14.78 -36.63
CA ALA A 260 39.16 15.54 -37.60
C ALA A 260 40.66 15.24 -37.46
N THR A 261 41.14 15.16 -36.22
CA THR A 261 42.54 14.82 -35.93
C THR A 261 42.89 13.41 -36.38
N ASN A 262 42.00 12.44 -36.17
CA ASN A 262 42.20 11.06 -36.63
C ASN A 262 42.24 10.95 -38.16
N VAL A 263 41.37 11.68 -38.86
CA VAL A 263 41.39 11.73 -40.34
C VAL A 263 42.70 12.32 -40.84
N LEU A 264 43.17 13.41 -40.21
CA LEU A 264 44.44 14.02 -40.56
C LEU A 264 45.61 13.07 -40.30
N ALA A 265 45.64 12.39 -39.16
CA ALA A 265 46.66 11.41 -38.83
C ALA A 265 46.71 10.27 -39.86
N ALA A 266 45.56 9.67 -40.18
CA ALA A 266 45.47 8.61 -41.18
C ALA A 266 45.94 9.07 -42.58
N HIS A 267 45.65 10.31 -42.95
CA HIS A 267 46.12 10.88 -44.21
C HIS A 267 47.65 11.08 -44.20
N LEU A 268 48.22 11.56 -43.11
CA LEU A 268 49.67 11.70 -42.95
C LEU A 268 50.37 10.34 -42.97
N ASP A 269 49.80 9.31 -42.34
CA ASP A 269 50.33 7.94 -42.39
C ASP A 269 50.32 7.38 -43.82
N SER A 270 49.24 7.61 -44.56
CA SER A 270 49.12 7.21 -45.97
C SER A 270 50.19 7.89 -46.84
N LEU A 271 50.40 9.19 -46.67
CA LEU A 271 51.47 9.92 -47.36
C LEU A 271 52.85 9.39 -46.96
N SER A 272 53.09 9.18 -45.68
CA SER A 272 54.36 8.64 -45.19
C SER A 272 54.66 7.26 -45.78
N TYR A 273 53.64 6.41 -45.94
CA TYR A 273 53.78 5.12 -46.59
C TYR A 273 54.05 5.25 -48.08
N ALA A 274 53.32 6.11 -48.79
CA ALA A 274 53.48 6.32 -50.23
C ALA A 274 54.88 6.81 -50.62
N PHE A 275 55.54 7.59 -49.74
CA PHE A 275 56.91 8.05 -49.92
C PHE A 275 57.96 7.22 -49.15
N SER A 276 57.59 6.02 -48.71
CA SER A 276 58.51 5.15 -47.98
C SER A 276 59.51 4.44 -48.91
N PRO A 277 60.70 4.06 -48.41
CA PRO A 277 61.63 3.23 -49.15
C PRO A 277 61.01 1.92 -49.65
N ALA A 278 60.04 1.36 -48.93
CA ALA A 278 59.34 0.14 -49.33
C ALA A 278 58.43 0.37 -50.56
N ALA A 279 57.75 1.52 -50.63
CA ALA A 279 56.96 1.90 -51.80
C ALA A 279 57.87 2.16 -53.03
N GLU A 280 59.02 2.79 -52.82
CA GLU A 280 60.03 3.00 -53.86
C GLU A 280 60.63 1.67 -54.35
N GLU A 281 60.99 0.76 -53.45
CA GLU A 281 61.48 -0.57 -53.77
C GLU A 281 60.42 -1.38 -54.52
N GLY A 282 59.15 -1.31 -54.11
CA GLY A 282 58.03 -1.92 -54.81
C GLY A 282 57.86 -1.39 -56.24
N LEU A 283 57.97 -0.07 -56.43
CA LEU A 283 57.85 0.57 -57.74
C LEU A 283 59.04 0.23 -58.66
N ASN A 284 60.26 0.22 -58.12
CA ASN A 284 61.45 -0.25 -58.84
C ASN A 284 61.36 -1.74 -59.19
N GLY A 285 60.86 -2.57 -58.27
CA GLY A 285 60.61 -3.99 -58.50
C GLY A 285 59.60 -4.22 -59.64
N ALA A 286 58.49 -3.48 -59.64
CA ALA A 286 57.51 -3.51 -60.73
C ALA A 286 58.12 -3.09 -62.07
N ARG A 287 58.97 -2.04 -62.08
CA ARG A 287 59.69 -1.61 -63.29
C ARG A 287 60.65 -2.69 -63.81
N VAL A 288 61.46 -3.29 -62.94
CA VAL A 288 62.37 -4.39 -63.31
C VAL A 288 61.57 -5.59 -63.80
N ALA A 289 60.43 -5.91 -63.19
CA ALA A 289 59.54 -6.98 -63.65
C ALA A 289 59.00 -6.70 -65.06
N VAL A 290 58.61 -5.46 -65.38
CA VAL A 290 58.19 -5.08 -66.74
C VAL A 290 59.33 -5.23 -67.74
N GLU A 291 60.53 -4.74 -67.41
CA GLU A 291 61.70 -4.85 -68.29
C GLU A 291 62.13 -6.31 -68.54
N THR A 292 62.16 -7.13 -67.49
CA THR A 292 62.51 -8.56 -67.60
C THR A 292 61.47 -9.36 -68.36
N THR A 293 60.17 -9.12 -68.09
CA THR A 293 59.06 -9.78 -68.81
C THR A 293 59.06 -9.39 -70.28
N ARG A 294 59.32 -8.11 -70.61
CA ARG A 294 59.46 -7.64 -71.99
C ARG A 294 60.62 -8.34 -72.70
N ARG A 295 61.79 -8.38 -72.07
CA ARG A 295 62.98 -9.04 -72.65
C ARG A 295 62.78 -10.54 -72.84
N ALA A 296 62.11 -11.21 -71.89
CA ALA A 296 61.73 -12.62 -72.04
C ALA A 296 60.79 -12.83 -73.23
N ALA A 297 59.81 -11.94 -73.42
CA ALA A 297 58.91 -11.98 -74.56
C ALA A 297 59.61 -11.69 -75.90
N GLU A 298 60.65 -10.85 -75.93
CA GLU A 298 61.49 -10.61 -77.11
C GLU A 298 62.33 -11.84 -77.44
N MET A 299 62.98 -12.47 -76.45
CA MET A 299 63.75 -13.69 -76.65
C MET A 299 62.87 -14.86 -77.11
N ALA A 300 61.69 -15.04 -76.51
CA ALA A 300 60.75 -16.07 -76.92
C ALA A 300 60.29 -15.88 -78.37
N ALA A 301 60.08 -14.62 -78.79
CA ALA A 301 59.77 -14.32 -80.18
C ALA A 301 60.93 -14.66 -81.12
N GLN A 302 62.17 -14.29 -80.79
CA GLN A 302 63.33 -14.63 -81.61
C GLN A 302 63.50 -16.14 -81.78
N VAL A 303 63.38 -16.92 -80.69
CA VAL A 303 63.52 -18.38 -80.75
C VAL A 303 62.41 -19.03 -81.58
N ASN A 304 61.17 -18.56 -81.47
CA ASN A 304 60.04 -19.16 -82.18
C ASN A 304 60.01 -18.82 -83.67
N PHE A 305 60.62 -17.71 -84.09
CA PHE A 305 60.58 -17.22 -85.48
C PHE A 305 61.96 -17.23 -86.18
N ASP A 306 62.92 -17.97 -85.64
CA ASP A 306 64.32 -18.04 -86.12
C ASP A 306 64.47 -18.63 -87.54
N HIS A 307 63.40 -19.25 -88.07
CA HIS A 307 63.33 -19.83 -89.40
C HIS A 307 62.49 -19.03 -90.40
N GLU A 308 62.00 -17.85 -90.02
CA GLU A 308 61.22 -16.99 -90.93
C GLU A 308 62.12 -16.19 -91.89
N PRO A 309 61.69 -15.94 -93.13
CA PRO A 309 62.51 -15.34 -94.17
C PRO A 309 62.77 -13.84 -93.98
N LEU A 310 62.06 -13.18 -93.06
CA LEU A 310 62.21 -11.77 -92.74
C LEU A 310 62.81 -11.59 -91.33
N PRO A 311 63.88 -10.79 -91.17
CA PRO A 311 64.39 -10.46 -89.85
C PRO A 311 63.38 -9.60 -89.08
N GLY A 312 63.26 -9.83 -87.77
CA GLY A 312 62.41 -9.04 -86.87
C GLY A 312 60.95 -9.52 -86.74
N VAL A 313 60.60 -10.69 -87.28
CA VAL A 313 59.29 -11.32 -87.05
C VAL A 313 59.14 -11.67 -85.56
N GLY A 314 58.02 -11.27 -84.96
CA GLY A 314 57.74 -11.49 -83.53
C GLY A 314 58.22 -10.38 -82.58
N GLU A 315 59.01 -9.41 -83.05
CA GLU A 315 59.42 -8.23 -82.26
C GLU A 315 58.27 -7.24 -82.05
N ALA A 316 58.47 -6.24 -81.17
CA ALA A 316 57.44 -5.26 -80.81
C ALA A 316 56.86 -4.52 -82.03
N ALA A 317 57.70 -4.12 -82.98
CA ALA A 317 57.27 -3.44 -84.20
C ALA A 317 56.43 -4.35 -85.10
N TRP A 318 56.81 -5.63 -85.22
CA TRP A 318 56.06 -6.63 -85.98
C TRP A 318 54.71 -6.94 -85.32
N ARG A 319 54.66 -7.10 -83.99
CA ARG A 319 53.39 -7.30 -83.26
C ARG A 319 52.47 -6.10 -83.39
N ALA A 320 52.99 -4.88 -83.21
CA ALA A 320 52.19 -3.67 -83.38
C ALA A 320 51.64 -3.55 -84.81
N MET A 321 52.44 -3.89 -85.82
CA MET A 321 51.97 -3.98 -87.21
C MET A 321 50.92 -5.08 -87.39
N TRP A 322 51.12 -6.27 -86.82
CA TRP A 322 50.23 -7.42 -86.91
C TRP A 322 48.87 -7.16 -86.23
N GLU A 323 48.88 -6.60 -85.01
CA GLU A 323 47.70 -6.17 -84.27
C GLU A 323 46.95 -5.07 -85.02
N SER A 324 47.67 -4.10 -85.60
CA SER A 324 47.06 -3.05 -86.43
C SER A 324 46.46 -3.62 -87.72
N ALA A 325 47.12 -4.60 -88.34
CA ALA A 325 46.60 -5.30 -89.52
C ALA A 325 45.38 -6.17 -89.19
N ALA A 326 45.37 -6.83 -88.04
CA ALA A 326 44.23 -7.58 -87.52
C ALA A 326 43.04 -6.65 -87.25
N ALA A 327 43.25 -5.55 -86.52
CA ALA A 327 42.22 -4.55 -86.26
C ALA A 327 41.67 -3.92 -87.56
N PHE A 328 42.55 -3.64 -88.54
CA PHE A 328 42.12 -3.19 -89.87
C PHE A 328 41.29 -4.26 -90.59
N SER A 329 41.71 -5.53 -90.57
CA SER A 329 40.98 -6.63 -91.19
C SER A 329 39.59 -6.81 -90.59
N GLU A 330 39.44 -6.73 -89.27
CA GLU A 330 38.14 -6.79 -88.59
C GLU A 330 37.22 -5.65 -89.03
N SER A 331 37.78 -4.45 -89.23
CA SER A 331 37.02 -3.29 -89.73
C SER A 331 36.67 -3.37 -91.22
N ALA A 332 37.57 -3.92 -92.04
CA ALA A 332 37.42 -4.02 -93.49
C ALA A 332 36.55 -5.21 -93.92
N TYR A 333 36.53 -6.27 -93.10
CA TYR A 333 35.75 -7.50 -93.32
C TYR A 333 34.98 -7.89 -92.04
N PRO A 334 33.92 -7.15 -91.66
CA PRO A 334 33.13 -7.48 -90.47
C PRO A 334 32.54 -8.89 -90.53
N GLY A 335 32.70 -9.67 -89.46
CA GLY A 335 32.17 -11.03 -89.33
C GLY A 335 33.08 -12.15 -89.87
N HIS A 336 34.30 -11.82 -90.29
CA HIS A 336 35.31 -12.80 -90.70
C HIS A 336 36.52 -12.78 -89.77
N ASP A 337 37.00 -13.96 -89.38
CA ASP A 337 38.18 -14.11 -88.53
C ASP A 337 39.47 -13.77 -89.30
N PHE A 338 40.41 -13.10 -88.64
CA PHE A 338 41.72 -12.80 -89.20
C PHE A 338 42.67 -14.02 -89.07
N PRO A 339 43.46 -14.37 -90.10
CA PRO A 339 43.59 -13.71 -91.41
C PRO A 339 42.57 -14.18 -92.48
N HIS A 340 41.79 -13.24 -93.04
CA HIS A 340 40.83 -13.51 -94.12
C HIS A 340 41.49 -13.48 -95.52
N THR A 341 41.46 -14.59 -96.25
CA THR A 341 42.20 -14.79 -97.52
C THR A 341 41.28 -15.05 -98.72
N ALA A 342 40.58 -14.01 -99.21
CA ALA A 342 39.83 -14.04 -100.48
C ALA A 342 40.66 -13.49 -101.68
N GLU A 343 40.32 -13.84 -102.92
CA GLU A 343 41.07 -13.49 -104.15
C GLU A 343 41.29 -11.98 -104.41
N ARG A 344 40.61 -11.09 -103.68
CA ARG A 344 40.81 -9.63 -103.72
C ARG A 344 41.32 -9.04 -102.39
N CYS A 345 41.98 -9.85 -101.55
CA CYS A 345 42.59 -9.35 -100.33
C CYS A 345 43.98 -8.76 -100.63
N SER A 346 44.14 -7.46 -100.38
CA SER A 346 45.41 -6.72 -100.54
C SER A 346 46.45 -7.06 -99.46
N LEU A 347 46.05 -7.78 -98.41
CA LEU A 347 46.93 -8.33 -97.39
C LEU A 347 47.00 -9.84 -97.60
N ARG A 348 47.96 -10.29 -98.42
CA ARG A 348 48.28 -11.71 -98.51
C ARG A 348 49.35 -11.99 -97.44
N PRO A 349 49.01 -12.55 -96.27
CA PRO A 349 50.03 -12.94 -95.30
C PRO A 349 50.93 -14.00 -95.94
N MET A 350 52.24 -13.91 -95.68
CA MET A 350 53.14 -15.06 -95.83
C MET A 350 52.57 -16.22 -95.02
N PRO A 351 52.63 -17.48 -95.49
CA PRO A 351 52.20 -18.60 -94.69
C PRO A 351 53.14 -18.75 -93.50
N ALA A 352 52.76 -18.17 -92.36
CA ALA A 352 53.31 -18.58 -91.07
C ALA A 352 52.90 -20.04 -90.88
N ALA A 353 53.89 -20.92 -90.81
CA ALA A 353 53.67 -22.33 -90.55
C ALA A 353 52.84 -22.48 -89.27
N ALA A 354 51.82 -23.34 -89.32
CA ALA A 354 50.97 -23.64 -88.18
C ALA A 354 51.80 -24.08 -86.97
N LEU A 355 51.65 -23.39 -85.84
CA LEU A 355 51.70 -23.91 -84.47
C LEU A 355 51.00 -22.93 -83.51
#